data_AF-A0A370I0Y1-F1
#
_entry.id   AF-A0A370I0Y1-F1
#
_cell.length_a   1.000
_cell.length_b   1.000
_cell.length_c   1.000
_cell.angle_alpha   90.00
_cell.angle_beta   90.00
_cell.angle_gamma   90.00
#
_symmetry.space_group_name_H-M   'P 1'
#
loop_
_entity.id
_entity.type
_entity.pdbx_description
1 polymer ?
#
loop_
_entity_poly.entity_id
_entity_poly.type
_entity_poly.pdbx_seq_one_letter_code
_entity_poly.pdbx_strand_id
1 'polypeptide(L)'
;MTPPRSILANWRAASAAESLRAEFDRHIQEVEALSARVLDECRRLDGDGWQGAAYDAVLAHVETSHNHSRLLCARAEKLRDTGVRALSDLHHTGLALLDYVADAEAAGCVVADDWTVTADPQSLAAEWNEVITEAVAAVARADESGHRAIRAALGEMVHPAAFLTLPALPVEGEGAFVAVTAEQLLAVMPELPVDRAREYLPALNAAMREGEIVTPLRQAAFLAQIAHESGELRYFEELGDEEYFRQYDPDGANPGAGNTEPGDGPRYHGRGPLQLTGRANYRAAGAALGLDLEGSPELAAGPEVGFRIAQWYWTIRDINTLADAGDFVGVTRAVNGGEHGLAARETYYRRALAVLA
;
A
#
# COMPACT_ATOMS: atom_id res chain seq x y z
N MET A 1 15.92 -14.28 17.16
CA MET A 1 16.48 -15.03 18.31
C MET A 1 15.74 -14.54 19.54
N THR A 2 15.18 -15.45 20.34
CA THR A 2 14.51 -15.08 21.60
C THR A 2 15.51 -14.40 22.54
N PRO A 3 15.19 -13.24 23.13
CA PRO A 3 16.10 -12.56 24.05
C PRO A 3 16.40 -13.43 25.29
N PRO A 4 17.53 -13.21 25.98
CA PRO A 4 17.81 -13.85 27.27
C PRO A 4 16.67 -13.67 28.29
N ARG A 5 16.49 -14.65 29.18
CA ARG A 5 15.40 -14.64 30.20
C ARG A 5 15.38 -13.36 31.01
N SER A 6 16.55 -12.88 31.44
CA SER A 6 16.74 -11.64 32.19
C SER A 6 16.25 -10.40 31.43
N ILE A 7 16.37 -10.38 30.09
CA ILE A 7 15.84 -9.31 29.25
C ILE A 7 14.33 -9.46 29.07
N LEU A 8 13.85 -10.67 28.78
CA LEU A 8 12.42 -10.93 28.57
C LEU A 8 11.59 -10.61 29.84
N ALA A 9 12.08 -10.99 31.01
CA ALA A 9 11.43 -10.72 32.30
C ALA A 9 11.27 -9.23 32.62
N ASN A 10 12.13 -8.39 32.04
CA ASN A 10 12.10 -6.93 32.22
C ASN A 10 11.47 -6.20 31.03
N TRP A 11 11.07 -6.92 29.98
CA TRP A 11 10.59 -6.29 28.76
C TRP A 11 9.13 -5.85 28.87
N ARG A 12 8.87 -4.58 28.53
CA ARG A 12 7.54 -3.97 28.57
C ARG A 12 6.96 -3.79 27.17
N ALA A 13 6.73 -4.89 26.46
CA ALA A 13 6.14 -4.87 25.11
C ALA A 13 4.76 -4.17 25.07
N ALA A 14 3.96 -4.24 26.14
CA ALA A 14 2.70 -3.50 26.27
C ALA A 14 2.89 -1.97 26.17
N SER A 15 3.92 -1.41 26.82
CA SER A 15 4.22 0.02 26.76
C SER A 15 4.71 0.46 25.37
N ALA A 16 5.39 -0.41 24.64
CA ALA A 16 5.76 -0.17 23.24
C ALA A 16 4.54 -0.15 22.32
N ALA A 17 3.57 -1.06 22.53
CA ALA A 17 2.31 -1.08 21.79
C ALA A 17 1.46 0.17 22.04
N GLU A 18 1.39 0.64 23.28
CA GLU A 18 0.72 1.89 23.64
C GLU A 18 1.39 3.11 22.99
N SER A 19 2.72 3.15 22.98
CA SER A 19 3.48 4.25 22.35
C SER A 19 3.25 4.30 20.84
N LEU A 20 3.29 3.14 20.17
CA LEU A 20 3.01 3.01 18.74
C LEU A 20 1.58 3.46 18.42
N ARG A 21 0.60 3.02 19.22
CA ARG A 21 -0.81 3.44 19.08
C ARG A 21 -0.93 4.97 19.17
N ALA A 22 -0.33 5.59 20.19
CA ALA A 22 -0.42 7.03 20.40
C ALA A 22 0.24 7.85 19.28
N GLU A 23 1.30 7.32 18.66
CA GLU A 23 1.96 7.98 17.52
C GLU A 23 1.08 7.95 16.27
N PHE A 24 0.52 6.79 15.92
CA PHE A 24 -0.41 6.66 14.80
C PHE A 24 -1.70 7.47 15.02
N ASP A 25 -2.26 7.47 16.21
CA ASP A 25 -3.47 8.23 16.53
C ASP A 25 -3.25 9.74 16.36
N ARG A 26 -2.07 10.25 16.76
CA ARG A 26 -1.70 11.66 16.54
C ARG A 26 -1.63 11.98 15.05
N HIS A 27 -1.04 11.09 14.27
CA HIS A 27 -0.90 11.26 12.83
C HIS A 27 -2.26 11.30 12.10
N ILE A 28 -3.16 10.37 12.47
CA ILE A 28 -4.53 10.33 11.95
C ILE A 28 -5.26 11.63 12.29
N GLN A 29 -5.16 12.10 13.53
CA GLN A 29 -5.77 13.37 13.96
C GLN A 29 -5.23 14.58 13.19
N GLU A 30 -3.93 14.63 12.89
CA GLU A 30 -3.32 15.70 12.09
C GLU A 30 -3.89 15.74 10.65
N VAL A 31 -4.03 14.57 10.02
CA VAL A 31 -4.59 14.42 8.67
C VAL A 31 -6.08 14.80 8.66
N GLU A 32 -6.87 14.33 9.64
CA GLU A 32 -8.29 14.66 9.77
C GLU A 32 -8.52 16.16 10.01
N ALA A 33 -7.75 16.76 10.92
CA ALA A 33 -7.86 18.18 11.24
C ALA A 33 -7.53 19.06 10.03
N LEU A 34 -6.55 18.67 9.22
CA LEU A 34 -6.26 19.39 8.00
C LEU A 34 -7.34 19.22 6.95
N SER A 35 -7.87 18.00 6.77
CA SER A 35 -8.98 17.76 5.85
C SER A 35 -10.22 18.59 6.21
N ALA A 36 -10.51 18.74 7.50
CA ALA A 36 -11.58 19.61 7.98
C ALA A 36 -11.34 21.10 7.65
N ARG A 37 -10.10 21.59 7.78
CA ARG A 37 -9.73 22.97 7.40
C ARG A 37 -9.92 23.23 5.91
N VAL A 38 -9.58 22.27 5.05
CA VAL A 38 -9.77 22.37 3.60
C VAL A 38 -11.27 22.49 3.28
N LEU A 39 -12.12 21.65 3.90
CA LEU A 39 -13.56 21.69 3.70
C LEU A 39 -14.18 23.02 4.17
N ASP A 40 -13.73 23.55 5.32
CA ASP A 40 -14.22 24.84 5.82
C ASP A 40 -13.83 26.00 4.91
N GLU A 41 -12.62 25.98 4.35
CA GLU A 41 -12.19 27.01 3.38
C GLU A 41 -13.02 26.92 2.08
N CYS A 42 -13.34 25.72 1.60
CA CYS A 42 -14.24 25.55 0.45
C CYS A 42 -15.65 26.08 0.72
N ARG A 43 -16.22 25.79 1.90
CA ARG A 43 -17.53 26.34 2.30
C ARG A 43 -17.52 27.86 2.38
N ARG A 44 -16.40 28.43 2.84
CA ARG A 44 -16.21 29.88 2.89
C ARG A 44 -16.22 30.48 1.48
N LEU A 45 -15.53 29.86 0.53
CA LEU A 45 -15.48 30.28 -0.87
C LEU A 45 -16.85 30.13 -1.58
N ASP A 46 -17.62 29.12 -1.23
CA ASP A 46 -18.99 28.90 -1.73
C ASP A 46 -19.96 30.02 -1.30
N GLY A 47 -19.80 30.53 -0.07
CA GLY A 47 -20.57 31.64 0.47
C GLY A 47 -20.35 33.00 -0.23
N ASP A 48 -19.23 33.15 -0.94
CA ASP A 48 -18.85 34.37 -1.66
C ASP A 48 -19.38 34.41 -3.11
N GLY A 49 -20.19 33.42 -3.53
CA GLY A 49 -20.87 33.41 -4.83
C GLY A 49 -20.03 32.92 -6.02
N TRP A 50 -18.98 32.15 -5.76
CA TRP A 50 -18.20 31.47 -6.81
C TRP A 50 -19.03 30.39 -7.53
N GLN A 51 -19.03 30.39 -8.86
CA GLN A 51 -19.72 29.40 -9.70
C GLN A 51 -18.94 29.13 -11.00
N GLY A 52 -19.13 27.97 -11.61
CA GLY A 52 -18.59 27.60 -12.93
C GLY A 52 -17.43 26.60 -12.87
N ALA A 53 -16.88 26.25 -14.05
CA ALA A 53 -15.95 25.13 -14.20
C ALA A 53 -14.68 25.18 -13.32
N ALA A 54 -14.21 26.37 -12.94
CA ALA A 54 -13.09 26.54 -12.03
C ALA A 54 -13.46 26.20 -10.57
N TYR A 55 -14.68 26.53 -10.14
CA TYR A 55 -15.22 26.15 -8.83
C TYR A 55 -15.43 24.63 -8.77
N ASP A 56 -16.03 24.05 -9.81
CA ASP A 56 -16.28 22.61 -9.89
C ASP A 56 -14.97 21.80 -9.84
N ALA A 57 -13.92 22.30 -10.49
CA ALA A 57 -12.59 21.68 -10.47
C ALA A 57 -11.92 21.74 -9.09
N VAL A 58 -12.08 22.86 -8.36
CA VAL A 58 -11.58 23.00 -6.99
C VAL A 58 -12.34 22.08 -6.03
N LEU A 59 -13.67 22.01 -6.15
CA LEU A 59 -14.50 21.13 -5.33
C LEU A 59 -14.15 19.65 -5.57
N ALA A 60 -14.05 19.23 -6.84
CA ALA A 60 -13.66 17.86 -7.20
C ALA A 60 -12.26 17.49 -6.65
N HIS A 61 -11.29 18.40 -6.76
CA HIS A 61 -9.95 18.18 -6.21
C HIS A 61 -9.97 18.07 -4.67
N VAL A 62 -10.77 18.89 -4.00
CA VAL A 62 -10.93 18.83 -2.53
C VAL A 62 -11.59 17.54 -2.07
N GLU A 63 -12.62 17.08 -2.78
CA GLU A 63 -13.27 15.79 -2.52
C GLU A 63 -12.29 14.64 -2.72
N THR A 64 -11.51 14.64 -3.80
CA THR A 64 -10.44 13.66 -4.04
C THR A 64 -9.40 13.70 -2.93
N SER A 65 -8.89 14.86 -2.53
CA SER A 65 -7.89 15.01 -1.45
C SER A 65 -8.45 14.60 -0.08
N HIS A 66 -9.74 14.84 0.18
CA HIS A 66 -10.43 14.33 1.38
C HIS A 66 -10.52 12.80 1.36
N ASN A 67 -10.96 12.21 0.26
CA ASN A 67 -11.02 10.75 0.09
C ASN A 67 -9.63 10.11 0.22
N HIS A 68 -8.61 10.77 -0.32
CA HIS A 68 -7.22 10.35 -0.20
C HIS A 68 -6.75 10.38 1.26
N SER A 69 -7.02 11.47 1.99
CA SER A 69 -6.70 11.62 3.41
C SER A 69 -7.36 10.53 4.26
N ARG A 70 -8.63 10.21 4.00
CA ARG A 70 -9.34 9.12 4.68
C ARG A 70 -8.70 7.76 4.44
N LEU A 71 -8.19 7.52 3.25
CA LEU A 71 -7.55 6.25 2.92
C LEU A 71 -6.18 6.12 3.58
N LEU A 72 -5.40 7.21 3.63
CA LEU A 72 -4.16 7.26 4.40
C LEU A 72 -4.44 6.99 5.88
N CYS A 73 -5.50 7.60 6.45
CA CYS A 73 -5.95 7.31 7.81
C CYS A 73 -6.33 5.82 7.99
N ALA A 74 -7.18 5.26 7.11
CA ALA A 74 -7.60 3.86 7.20
C ALA A 74 -6.41 2.89 7.07
N ARG A 75 -5.41 3.21 6.24
CA ARG A 75 -4.17 2.45 6.13
C ARG A 75 -3.33 2.56 7.39
N ALA A 76 -3.16 3.77 7.93
CA ALA A 76 -2.46 4.02 9.18
C ALA A 76 -3.12 3.26 10.35
N GLU A 77 -4.46 3.23 10.42
CA GLU A 77 -5.22 2.44 11.39
C GLU A 77 -4.95 0.94 11.24
N LYS A 78 -4.98 0.42 10.01
CA LYS A 78 -4.70 -1.00 9.76
C LYS A 78 -3.27 -1.38 10.16
N LEU A 79 -2.30 -0.53 9.86
CA LEU A 79 -0.89 -0.72 10.22
C LEU A 79 -0.71 -0.65 11.74
N ARG A 80 -1.30 0.36 12.40
CA ARG A 80 -1.36 0.51 13.86
C ARG A 80 -1.91 -0.75 14.50
N ASP A 81 -3.09 -1.19 14.07
CA ASP A 81 -3.76 -2.34 14.65
C ASP A 81 -2.97 -3.64 14.45
N THR A 82 -2.30 -3.78 13.30
CA THR A 82 -1.45 -4.94 13.01
C THR A 82 -0.20 -4.94 13.88
N GLY A 83 0.47 -3.79 14.02
CA GLY A 83 1.63 -3.64 14.91
C GLY A 83 1.26 -3.85 16.38
N VAL A 84 0.13 -3.29 16.84
CA VAL A 84 -0.36 -3.45 18.21
C VAL A 84 -0.72 -4.91 18.50
N ARG A 85 -1.41 -5.59 17.58
CA ARG A 85 -1.69 -7.03 17.73
C ARG A 85 -0.40 -7.82 17.84
N ALA A 86 0.57 -7.60 16.94
CA ALA A 86 1.83 -8.34 16.97
C ALA A 86 2.63 -8.12 18.26
N LEU A 87 2.67 -6.89 18.78
CA LEU A 87 3.31 -6.59 20.07
C LEU A 87 2.55 -7.18 21.26
N SER A 88 1.21 -7.25 21.19
CA SER A 88 0.37 -7.86 22.23
C SER A 88 0.54 -9.38 22.24
N ASP A 89 0.55 -10.01 21.07
CA ASP A 89 0.80 -11.45 20.91
C ASP A 89 2.17 -11.81 21.48
N LEU A 90 3.19 -11.02 21.15
CA LEU A 90 4.55 -11.19 21.69
C LEU A 90 4.60 -11.02 23.20
N HIS A 91 3.88 -10.04 23.76
CA HIS A 91 3.76 -9.84 25.20
C HIS A 91 3.14 -11.06 25.89
N HIS A 92 1.98 -11.52 25.43
CA HIS A 92 1.30 -12.68 26.01
C HIS A 92 2.08 -13.99 25.84
N THR A 93 2.72 -14.19 24.69
CA THR A 93 3.60 -15.36 24.46
C THR A 93 4.80 -15.34 25.40
N GLY A 94 5.38 -14.17 25.65
CA GLY A 94 6.47 -14.00 26.61
C GLY A 94 6.05 -14.28 28.05
N LEU A 95 4.86 -13.82 28.48
CA LEU A 95 4.30 -14.12 29.80
C LEU A 95 4.06 -15.63 29.97
N ALA A 96 3.49 -16.30 28.97
CA ALA A 96 3.27 -17.74 29.01
C ALA A 96 4.59 -18.54 29.16
N LEU A 97 5.66 -18.12 28.48
CA LEU A 97 6.98 -18.71 28.67
C LEU A 97 7.48 -18.53 30.12
N LEU A 98 7.29 -17.35 30.72
CA LEU A 98 7.68 -17.10 32.11
C LEU A 98 6.87 -17.94 33.10
N ASP A 99 5.58 -18.18 32.83
CA ASP A 99 4.74 -19.07 33.64
C ASP A 99 5.23 -20.53 33.55
N TYR A 100 5.54 -21.02 32.34
CA TYR A 100 6.12 -22.36 32.19
C TYR A 100 7.46 -22.52 32.89
N VAL A 101 8.28 -21.46 32.92
CA VAL A 101 9.53 -21.45 33.68
C VAL A 101 9.27 -21.55 35.18
N ALA A 102 8.29 -20.80 35.71
CA ALA A 102 7.92 -20.88 37.12
C ALA A 102 7.41 -22.28 37.51
N ASP A 103 6.61 -22.91 36.65
CA ASP A 103 6.12 -24.28 36.85
C ASP A 103 7.25 -25.31 36.80
N ALA A 104 8.19 -25.17 35.86
CA ALA A 104 9.38 -26.03 35.77
C ALA A 104 10.27 -25.90 37.02
N GLU A 105 10.46 -24.68 37.53
CA GLU A 105 11.22 -24.40 38.76
C GLU A 105 10.51 -24.97 40.00
N ALA A 106 9.19 -24.87 40.07
CA ALA A 106 8.39 -25.51 41.12
C ALA A 106 8.48 -27.05 41.08
N ALA A 107 8.69 -27.63 39.90
CA ALA A 107 8.93 -29.06 39.70
C ALA A 107 10.39 -29.50 39.97
N GLY A 108 11.27 -28.60 40.41
CA GLY A 108 12.66 -28.89 40.76
C GLY A 108 13.66 -28.79 39.60
N CYS A 109 13.26 -28.18 38.48
CA CYS A 109 14.18 -27.81 37.41
C CYS A 109 14.84 -26.46 37.68
N VAL A 110 15.93 -26.18 36.97
CA VAL A 110 16.64 -24.91 36.91
C VAL A 110 16.67 -24.49 35.45
N VAL A 111 16.04 -23.37 35.12
CA VAL A 111 16.03 -22.81 33.76
C VAL A 111 17.02 -21.65 33.67
N ALA A 112 18.08 -21.82 32.89
CA ALA A 112 19.13 -20.81 32.73
C ALA A 112 18.71 -19.64 31.83
N ASP A 113 19.57 -18.63 31.74
CA ASP A 113 19.29 -17.39 31.00
C ASP A 113 19.26 -17.60 29.47
N ASP A 114 19.90 -18.65 29.00
CA ASP A 114 19.88 -19.14 27.61
C ASP A 114 18.75 -20.15 27.33
N TRP A 115 17.80 -20.28 28.27
CA TRP A 115 16.65 -21.18 28.23
C TRP A 115 16.97 -22.67 28.39
N THR A 116 18.21 -23.04 28.72
CA THR A 116 18.55 -24.44 28.99
C THR A 116 17.90 -24.92 30.29
N VAL A 117 17.26 -26.08 30.24
CA VAL A 117 16.64 -26.72 31.41
C VAL A 117 17.59 -27.77 31.96
N THR A 118 17.99 -27.59 33.22
CA THR A 118 18.78 -28.55 33.99
C THR A 118 17.99 -28.95 35.24
N ALA A 119 18.27 -30.09 35.87
CA ALA A 119 17.49 -30.48 37.03
C ALA A 119 18.19 -31.48 37.96
N ASP A 120 17.62 -31.67 39.15
CA ASP A 120 18.02 -32.71 40.11
C ASP A 120 17.64 -34.11 39.57
N PRO A 121 18.46 -35.17 39.76
CA PRO A 121 18.21 -36.56 39.31
C PRO A 121 16.83 -37.20 39.56
N GLN A 122 15.93 -36.60 40.35
CA GLN A 122 14.57 -37.10 40.60
C GLN A 122 13.44 -36.38 39.82
N SER A 123 13.76 -35.42 38.96
CA SER A 123 12.78 -34.52 38.32
C SER A 123 12.40 -34.90 36.87
N LEU A 124 11.28 -34.33 36.39
CA LEU A 124 10.75 -34.47 35.01
C LEU A 124 11.49 -33.57 33.99
N ALA A 125 12.81 -33.43 34.11
CA ALA A 125 13.60 -32.45 33.37
C ALA A 125 13.45 -32.52 31.85
N ALA A 126 13.33 -33.73 31.30
CA ALA A 126 13.22 -33.95 29.86
C ALA A 126 11.89 -33.41 29.30
N GLU A 127 10.79 -33.60 30.02
CA GLU A 127 9.46 -33.11 29.62
C GLU A 127 9.43 -31.58 29.66
N TRP A 128 9.95 -30.98 30.73
CA TRP A 128 10.04 -29.53 30.85
C TRP A 128 10.99 -28.91 29.81
N ASN A 129 12.09 -29.58 29.45
CA ASN A 129 12.98 -29.10 28.40
C ASN A 129 12.28 -29.00 27.05
N GLU A 130 11.41 -29.96 26.71
CA GLU A 130 10.60 -29.93 25.49
C GLU A 130 9.59 -28.77 25.50
N VAL A 131 8.85 -28.61 26.62
CA VAL A 131 7.88 -27.51 26.81
C VAL A 131 8.55 -26.14 26.68
N ILE A 132 9.67 -25.92 27.37
CA ILE A 132 10.41 -24.65 27.32
C ILE A 132 10.99 -24.40 25.93
N THR A 133 11.51 -25.43 25.26
CA THR A 133 12.03 -25.30 23.89
C THR A 133 10.95 -24.83 22.92
N GLU A 134 9.76 -25.42 22.97
CA GLU A 134 8.65 -25.02 22.09
C GLU A 134 8.13 -23.62 22.42
N ALA A 135 8.02 -23.28 23.72
CA ALA A 135 7.63 -21.95 24.15
C ALA A 135 8.64 -20.86 23.71
N VAL A 136 9.94 -21.15 23.78
CA VAL A 136 11.00 -20.27 23.25
C VAL A 136 10.88 -20.10 21.74
N ALA A 137 10.57 -21.17 21.00
CA ALA A 137 10.34 -21.10 19.57
C ALA A 137 9.08 -20.27 19.23
N ALA A 138 8.02 -20.36 20.04
CA ALA A 138 6.82 -19.55 19.91
C ALA A 138 7.11 -18.05 20.09
N VAL A 139 7.90 -17.67 21.10
CA VAL A 139 8.34 -16.27 21.28
C VAL A 139 9.17 -15.79 20.09
N ALA A 140 10.08 -16.61 19.56
CA ALA A 140 10.86 -16.25 18.37
C ALA A 140 9.98 -16.00 17.13
N ARG A 141 8.94 -16.83 16.92
CA ARG A 141 7.98 -16.65 15.82
C ARG A 141 7.17 -15.37 15.98
N ALA A 142 6.71 -15.08 17.20
CA ALA A 142 5.98 -13.85 17.52
C ALA A 142 6.84 -12.59 17.33
N ASP A 143 8.10 -12.63 17.75
CA ASP A 143 9.06 -11.54 17.58
C ASP A 143 9.36 -11.26 16.11
N GLU A 144 9.58 -12.31 15.32
CA GLU A 144 9.82 -12.16 13.89
C GLU A 144 8.58 -11.61 13.14
N SER A 145 7.38 -12.08 13.53
CA SER A 145 6.12 -11.55 13.04
C SER A 145 5.95 -10.06 13.38
N GLY A 146 6.26 -9.68 14.62
CA GLY A 146 6.25 -8.29 15.09
C GLY A 146 7.22 -7.40 14.32
N HIS A 147 8.47 -7.85 14.14
CA HIS A 147 9.46 -7.11 13.36
C HIS A 147 9.05 -6.94 11.89
N ARG A 148 8.45 -7.96 11.27
CA ARG A 148 7.90 -7.85 9.90
C ARG A 148 6.75 -6.85 9.85
N ALA A 149 5.81 -6.90 10.80
CA ALA A 149 4.67 -5.99 10.86
C ALA A 149 5.11 -4.54 11.08
N ILE A 150 6.03 -4.30 12.02
CA ILE A 150 6.56 -2.97 12.32
C ILE A 150 7.39 -2.44 11.15
N ARG A 151 8.23 -3.27 10.51
CA ARG A 151 9.00 -2.85 9.33
C ARG A 151 8.10 -2.54 8.14
N ALA A 152 7.05 -3.33 7.92
CA ALA A 152 6.05 -3.03 6.90
C ALA A 152 5.33 -1.71 7.22
N ALA A 153 4.98 -1.47 8.48
CA ALA A 153 4.38 -0.22 8.92
C ALA A 153 5.32 0.99 8.72
N LEU A 154 6.57 0.89 9.16
CA LEU A 154 7.56 1.97 9.05
C LEU A 154 8.04 2.20 7.62
N GLY A 155 8.11 1.16 6.79
CA GLY A 155 8.48 1.27 5.37
C GLY A 155 7.38 1.86 4.49
N GLU A 156 6.13 1.84 4.98
CA GLU A 156 4.97 2.45 4.31
C GLU A 156 4.57 3.81 4.91
N MET A 157 5.11 4.18 6.07
CA MET A 157 4.93 5.51 6.66
C MET A 157 5.74 6.54 5.87
N VAL A 158 5.16 7.01 4.78
CA VAL A 158 5.63 8.22 4.10
C VAL A 158 5.06 9.45 4.81
N HIS A 159 5.91 10.44 5.04
CA HIS A 159 5.58 11.64 5.80
C HIS A 159 4.45 12.45 5.11
N PRO A 160 3.35 12.83 5.80
CA PRO A 160 2.20 13.54 5.23
C PRO A 160 2.50 14.95 4.71
N ALA A 161 3.69 15.48 4.97
CA ALA A 161 3.98 16.89 4.74
C ALA A 161 3.90 17.28 3.25
N ALA A 162 4.06 16.32 2.33
CA ALA A 162 3.96 16.56 0.88
C ALA A 162 2.52 16.56 0.35
N PHE A 163 1.56 15.96 1.06
CA PHE A 163 0.19 15.73 0.58
C PHE A 163 -0.81 16.83 0.98
N LEU A 164 -0.32 17.82 1.72
CA LEU A 164 -1.14 18.58 2.66
C LEU A 164 -0.88 20.09 2.60
N THR A 165 -0.14 20.55 1.59
CA THR A 165 -0.26 21.93 1.14
C THR A 165 -1.60 22.07 0.43
N LEU A 166 -2.50 22.91 0.94
CA LEU A 166 -3.57 23.48 0.12
C LEU A 166 -2.91 23.88 -1.22
N PRO A 167 -3.42 23.43 -2.38
CA PRO A 167 -2.97 24.04 -3.62
C PRO A 167 -3.20 25.54 -3.44
N ALA A 168 -2.20 26.35 -3.78
CA ALA A 168 -2.46 27.76 -3.96
C ALA A 168 -3.67 27.84 -4.89
N LEU A 169 -4.71 28.61 -4.51
CA LEU A 169 -5.77 28.98 -5.44
C LEU A 169 -5.05 29.37 -6.73
N PRO A 170 -5.40 28.77 -7.90
CA PRO A 170 -4.64 29.00 -9.11
C PRO A 170 -4.58 30.50 -9.32
N VAL A 171 -3.38 31.06 -9.11
CA VAL A 171 -3.08 32.41 -9.52
C VAL A 171 -3.15 32.30 -11.03
N GLU A 172 -4.04 33.06 -11.68
CA GLU A 172 -4.12 33.08 -13.14
C GLU A 172 -2.69 33.25 -13.71
N GLY A 173 -2.12 32.15 -14.23
CA GLY A 173 -0.78 32.15 -14.81
C GLY A 173 0.31 31.26 -14.20
N GLU A 174 0.10 30.50 -13.12
CA GLU A 174 1.11 29.51 -12.67
C GLU A 174 0.89 28.12 -13.31
N GLY A 175 1.75 27.81 -14.30
CA GLY A 175 2.03 26.47 -14.85
C GLY A 175 0.84 25.51 -15.03
N ALA A 176 -0.10 25.84 -15.91
CA ALA A 176 -1.23 24.96 -16.22
C ALA A 176 -0.77 23.53 -16.57
N PHE A 177 -1.42 22.52 -16.00
CA PHE A 177 -1.22 21.10 -16.37
C PHE A 177 -1.22 20.96 -17.89
N VAL A 178 -0.10 20.48 -18.44
CA VAL A 178 0.02 20.17 -19.86
C VAL A 178 -0.41 18.73 -20.05
N ALA A 179 -1.57 18.56 -20.68
CA ALA A 179 -2.08 17.23 -21.01
C ALA A 179 -1.15 16.54 -22.01
N VAL A 180 -0.90 15.26 -21.77
CA VAL A 180 -0.18 14.40 -22.73
C VAL A 180 -1.01 14.32 -24.00
N THR A 181 -0.38 14.51 -25.15
CA THR A 181 -0.99 14.40 -26.48
C THR A 181 -0.93 12.97 -27.02
N ALA A 182 -1.71 12.67 -28.07
CA ALA A 182 -1.65 11.38 -28.74
C ALA A 182 -0.26 11.12 -29.34
N GLU A 183 0.35 12.15 -29.91
CA GLU A 183 1.68 12.11 -30.51
C GLU A 183 2.74 11.79 -29.46
N GLN A 184 2.68 12.44 -28.29
CA GLN A 184 3.59 12.15 -27.18
C GLN A 184 3.38 10.74 -26.63
N LEU A 185 2.13 10.32 -26.41
CA LEU A 185 1.82 8.99 -25.91
C LEU A 185 2.34 7.89 -26.86
N LEU A 186 2.12 8.04 -28.17
CA LEU A 186 2.61 7.11 -29.19
C LEU A 186 4.15 7.16 -29.34
N ALA A 187 4.79 8.30 -29.06
CA ALA A 187 6.24 8.36 -29.04
C ALA A 187 6.85 7.60 -27.84
N VAL A 188 6.15 7.56 -26.70
CA VAL A 188 6.52 6.71 -25.56
C VAL A 188 6.22 5.24 -25.84
N MET A 189 5.01 4.97 -26.34
CA MET A 189 4.39 3.65 -26.55
C MET A 189 4.12 3.41 -28.04
N PRO A 190 5.16 3.16 -28.87
CA PRO A 190 5.02 3.06 -30.33
C PRO A 190 4.17 1.88 -30.80
N GLU A 191 3.98 0.87 -29.97
CA GLU A 191 3.18 -0.30 -30.30
C GLU A 191 1.70 -0.13 -29.93
N LEU A 192 1.32 0.92 -29.22
CA LEU A 192 -0.08 1.25 -28.90
C LEU A 192 -0.83 1.61 -30.19
N PRO A 193 -1.96 0.93 -30.52
CA PRO A 193 -2.77 1.33 -31.66
C PRO A 193 -3.29 2.77 -31.55
N VAL A 194 -3.17 3.54 -32.63
CA VAL A 194 -3.51 4.98 -32.66
C VAL A 194 -4.94 5.27 -32.19
N ASP A 195 -5.91 4.43 -32.58
CA ASP A 195 -7.30 4.63 -32.18
C ASP A 195 -7.50 4.40 -30.68
N ARG A 196 -6.79 3.43 -30.09
CA ARG A 196 -6.80 3.23 -28.62
C ARG A 196 -6.08 4.35 -27.89
N ALA A 197 -4.98 4.87 -28.43
CA ALA A 197 -4.33 6.04 -27.84
C ALA A 197 -5.32 7.21 -27.72
N ARG A 198 -6.11 7.49 -28.77
CA ARG A 198 -7.14 8.53 -28.75
C ARG A 198 -8.27 8.24 -27.77
N GLU A 199 -8.71 6.98 -27.68
CA GLU A 199 -9.72 6.55 -26.72
C GLU A 199 -9.26 6.74 -25.26
N TYR A 200 -8.01 6.41 -24.96
CA TYR A 200 -7.47 6.40 -23.60
C TYR A 200 -7.07 7.79 -23.07
N LEU A 201 -6.68 8.70 -23.96
CA LEU A 201 -6.14 10.00 -23.58
C LEU A 201 -7.00 10.83 -22.62
N PRO A 202 -8.34 10.94 -22.80
CA PRO A 202 -9.17 11.69 -21.86
C PRO A 202 -9.10 11.12 -20.43
N ALA A 203 -9.30 9.81 -20.29
CA ALA A 203 -9.26 9.12 -19.00
C ALA A 203 -7.87 9.12 -18.37
N LEU A 204 -6.82 8.89 -19.16
CA LEU A 204 -5.43 8.94 -18.72
C LEU A 204 -5.04 10.33 -18.18
N ASN A 205 -5.36 11.39 -18.94
CA ASN A 205 -5.05 12.76 -18.51
C ASN A 205 -5.92 13.21 -17.32
N ALA A 206 -7.18 12.76 -17.24
CA ALA A 206 -8.03 13.01 -16.09
C ALA A 206 -7.45 12.35 -14.83
N ALA A 207 -7.08 11.08 -14.90
CA ALA A 207 -6.45 10.35 -13.81
C ALA A 207 -5.11 10.99 -13.40
N MET A 208 -4.22 11.33 -14.34
CA MET A 208 -2.96 12.00 -14.01
C MET A 208 -3.19 13.34 -13.29
N ARG A 209 -4.19 14.12 -13.71
CA ARG A 209 -4.56 15.36 -13.03
C ARG A 209 -5.10 15.11 -11.62
N GLU A 210 -5.99 14.13 -11.46
CA GLU A 210 -6.58 13.73 -10.18
C GLU A 210 -5.51 13.28 -9.17
N GLY A 211 -4.49 12.56 -9.63
CA GLY A 211 -3.37 12.07 -8.80
C GLY A 211 -2.17 13.00 -8.66
N GLU A 212 -2.31 14.27 -9.07
CA GLU A 212 -1.21 15.24 -9.10
C GLU A 212 0.04 14.78 -9.88
N ILE A 213 -0.14 13.90 -10.87
CA ILE A 213 0.90 13.44 -11.79
C ILE A 213 1.03 14.48 -12.91
N VAL A 214 1.40 15.71 -12.53
CA VAL A 214 1.28 16.91 -13.36
C VAL A 214 2.62 17.49 -13.82
N THR A 215 3.73 17.09 -13.19
CA THR A 215 5.07 17.49 -13.63
C THR A 215 5.57 16.54 -14.73
N PRO A 216 6.44 16.99 -15.66
CA PRO A 216 7.01 16.12 -16.68
C PRO A 216 7.72 14.88 -16.11
N LEU A 217 8.39 15.01 -14.95
CA LEU A 217 9.03 13.88 -14.27
C LEU A 217 8.02 12.85 -13.78
N ARG A 218 6.94 13.30 -13.12
CA ARG A 218 5.85 12.42 -12.64
C ARG A 218 5.14 11.75 -13.80
N GLN A 219 4.77 12.50 -14.84
CA GLN A 219 4.13 11.97 -16.04
C GLN A 219 5.03 10.95 -16.73
N ALA A 220 6.32 11.26 -16.91
CA ALA A 220 7.26 10.34 -17.54
C ALA A 220 7.40 9.03 -16.76
N ALA A 221 7.50 9.12 -15.43
CA ALA A 221 7.61 7.94 -14.57
C ALA A 221 6.32 7.10 -14.61
N PHE A 222 5.15 7.73 -14.52
CA PHE A 222 3.85 7.06 -14.57
C PHE A 222 3.63 6.35 -15.92
N LEU A 223 3.83 7.07 -17.03
CA LEU A 223 3.70 6.52 -18.38
C LEU A 223 4.65 5.32 -18.61
N ALA A 224 5.87 5.38 -18.08
CA ALA A 224 6.83 4.29 -18.22
C ALA A 224 6.41 3.02 -17.48
N GLN A 225 5.81 3.16 -16.29
CA GLN A 225 5.33 2.02 -15.52
C GLN A 225 4.11 1.39 -16.19
N ILE A 226 3.09 2.18 -16.55
CA ILE A 226 1.91 1.64 -17.23
C ILE A 226 2.26 1.06 -18.61
N ALA A 227 3.23 1.63 -19.33
CA ALA A 227 3.71 1.07 -20.60
C ALA A 227 4.24 -0.35 -20.41
N HIS A 228 5.02 -0.59 -19.36
CA HIS A 228 5.58 -1.90 -19.13
C HIS A 228 4.53 -2.92 -18.67
N GLU A 229 3.72 -2.56 -17.67
CA GLU A 229 2.75 -3.48 -17.05
C GLU A 229 1.64 -3.94 -18.00
N SER A 230 1.24 -3.08 -18.95
CA SER A 230 0.13 -3.36 -19.87
C SER A 230 0.57 -3.72 -21.30
N GLY A 231 1.88 -3.88 -21.51
CA GLY A 231 2.45 -4.10 -22.84
C GLY A 231 2.10 -2.96 -23.81
N GLU A 232 2.36 -1.72 -23.40
CA GLU A 232 2.08 -0.47 -24.10
C GLU A 232 0.59 -0.17 -24.24
N LEU A 233 -0.18 -0.39 -23.16
CA LEU A 233 -1.64 -0.22 -23.08
C LEU A 233 -2.41 -1.10 -24.07
N ARG A 234 -1.77 -2.13 -24.64
CA ARG A 234 -2.43 -3.10 -25.52
C ARG A 234 -3.27 -4.10 -24.74
N TYR A 235 -2.95 -4.33 -23.48
CA TYR A 235 -3.64 -5.30 -22.63
C TYR A 235 -4.14 -4.61 -21.35
N PHE A 236 -5.46 -4.44 -21.26
CA PHE A 236 -6.16 -3.96 -20.06
C PHE A 236 -6.69 -5.11 -19.21
N GLU A 237 -6.59 -6.34 -19.71
CA GLU A 237 -6.87 -7.55 -18.95
C GLU A 237 -5.68 -8.48 -19.14
N GLU A 238 -5.35 -9.19 -18.08
CA GLU A 238 -4.34 -10.24 -18.10
C GLU A 238 -4.69 -11.29 -19.14
N LEU A 239 -3.69 -11.82 -19.84
CA LEU A 239 -3.91 -12.86 -20.83
C LEU A 239 -3.95 -14.23 -20.16
N GLY A 240 -5.08 -14.91 -20.26
CA GLY A 240 -5.26 -16.24 -19.72
C GLY A 240 -6.66 -16.79 -19.98
N ASP A 241 -6.82 -18.10 -19.84
CA ASP A 241 -8.13 -18.73 -19.77
C ASP A 241 -8.53 -18.97 -18.31
N GLU A 242 -9.75 -19.48 -18.11
CA GLU A 242 -10.26 -19.74 -16.76
C GLU A 242 -9.35 -20.72 -15.99
N GLU A 243 -8.79 -21.74 -16.66
CA GLU A 243 -7.90 -22.71 -16.03
C GLU A 243 -6.60 -22.06 -15.54
N TYR A 244 -6.00 -21.20 -16.36
CA TYR A 244 -4.84 -20.41 -15.98
C TYR A 244 -5.12 -19.55 -14.74
N PHE A 245 -6.26 -18.85 -14.71
CA PHE A 245 -6.58 -17.95 -13.59
C PHE A 245 -6.96 -18.68 -12.30
N ARG A 246 -7.31 -19.97 -12.34
CA ARG A 246 -7.50 -20.77 -11.11
C ARG A 246 -6.23 -20.88 -10.27
N GLN A 247 -5.05 -20.57 -10.80
CA GLN A 247 -3.84 -20.44 -9.97
C GLN A 247 -4.01 -19.39 -8.86
N TYR A 248 -4.90 -18.41 -9.04
CA TYR A 248 -5.20 -17.36 -8.08
C TYR A 248 -6.33 -17.72 -7.11
N ASP A 249 -7.00 -18.86 -7.26
CA ASP A 249 -7.97 -19.36 -6.27
C ASP A 249 -7.31 -19.61 -4.90
N PRO A 250 -8.08 -19.72 -3.81
CA PRO A 250 -7.53 -19.94 -2.46
C PRO A 250 -6.61 -21.18 -2.37
N ASP A 251 -6.95 -22.23 -3.10
CA ASP A 251 -6.20 -23.49 -3.18
C ASP A 251 -5.25 -23.54 -4.39
N GLY A 252 -5.11 -22.43 -5.11
CA GLY A 252 -4.28 -22.30 -6.30
C GLY A 252 -2.78 -22.23 -6.00
N ALA A 253 -1.97 -22.32 -7.05
CA ALA A 253 -0.50 -22.27 -6.93
C ALA A 253 0.04 -20.90 -6.49
N ASN A 254 -0.73 -19.83 -6.71
CA ASN A 254 -0.37 -18.46 -6.34
C ASN A 254 -1.62 -17.71 -5.85
N PRO A 255 -2.17 -18.02 -4.67
CA PRO A 255 -3.45 -17.46 -4.25
C PRO A 255 -3.47 -15.93 -4.27
N GLY A 256 -4.48 -15.35 -4.92
CA GLY A 256 -4.64 -13.91 -5.03
C GLY A 256 -4.94 -13.25 -3.69
N ALA A 257 -4.55 -11.98 -3.54
CA ALA A 257 -4.74 -11.25 -2.29
C ALA A 257 -6.23 -11.18 -1.89
N GLY A 258 -6.56 -11.86 -0.77
CA GLY A 258 -7.91 -11.89 -0.22
C GLY A 258 -8.92 -12.73 -1.00
N ASN A 259 -8.47 -13.57 -1.93
CA ASN A 259 -9.30 -14.59 -2.55
C ASN A 259 -9.64 -15.66 -1.50
N THR A 260 -10.93 -15.97 -1.33
CA THR A 260 -11.43 -16.88 -0.29
C THR A 260 -12.42 -17.92 -0.82
N GLU A 261 -12.87 -17.79 -2.07
CA GLU A 261 -13.83 -18.69 -2.69
C GLU A 261 -13.24 -19.33 -3.97
N PRO A 262 -13.54 -20.60 -4.28
CA PRO A 262 -13.23 -21.17 -5.59
C PRO A 262 -13.86 -20.34 -6.72
N GLY A 263 -13.08 -20.01 -7.75
CA GLY A 263 -13.48 -19.11 -8.83
C GLY A 263 -13.12 -17.63 -8.61
N ASP A 264 -12.57 -17.27 -7.45
CA ASP A 264 -12.04 -15.92 -7.20
C ASP A 264 -10.88 -15.56 -8.11
N GLY A 265 -10.06 -16.53 -8.47
CA GLY A 265 -8.93 -16.32 -9.36
C GLY A 265 -9.35 -15.80 -10.73
N PRO A 266 -10.19 -16.54 -11.47
CA PRO A 266 -10.79 -16.07 -12.71
C PRO A 266 -11.61 -14.77 -12.54
N ARG A 267 -12.30 -14.59 -11.42
CA ARG A 267 -13.13 -13.40 -11.18
C ARG A 267 -12.30 -12.12 -10.98
N TYR A 268 -11.23 -12.21 -10.19
CA TYR A 268 -10.38 -11.08 -9.79
C TYR A 268 -8.96 -11.17 -10.37
N HIS A 269 -8.82 -11.63 -11.62
CA HIS A 269 -7.55 -11.61 -12.35
C HIS A 269 -7.10 -10.18 -12.69
N GLY A 270 -5.88 -10.03 -13.22
CA GLY A 270 -5.28 -8.72 -13.51
C GLY A 270 -6.11 -7.88 -14.47
N ARG A 271 -6.49 -6.67 -14.05
CA ARG A 271 -7.16 -5.68 -14.91
C ARG A 271 -6.57 -4.27 -14.78
N GLY A 272 -6.78 -3.48 -15.82
CA GLY A 272 -6.29 -2.12 -15.95
C GLY A 272 -4.78 -2.05 -16.24
N PRO A 273 -4.27 -0.82 -16.35
CA PRO A 273 -2.92 -0.56 -16.85
C PRO A 273 -1.80 -0.91 -15.86
N LEU A 274 -2.13 -1.20 -14.59
CA LEU A 274 -1.20 -1.72 -13.57
C LEU A 274 -1.61 -3.10 -13.04
N GLN A 275 -2.50 -3.83 -13.74
CA GLN A 275 -2.88 -5.21 -13.43
C GLN A 275 -3.35 -5.43 -11.98
N LEU A 276 -4.48 -4.82 -11.60
CA LEU A 276 -5.12 -5.02 -10.30
C LEU A 276 -5.60 -6.48 -10.19
N THR A 277 -5.06 -7.23 -9.23
CA THR A 277 -5.36 -8.67 -9.03
C THR A 277 -5.74 -8.98 -7.59
N GLY A 278 -6.74 -9.84 -7.39
CA GLY A 278 -7.17 -10.35 -6.08
C GLY A 278 -8.32 -9.56 -5.44
N ARG A 279 -9.30 -10.27 -4.87
CA ARG A 279 -10.55 -9.76 -4.29
C ARG A 279 -10.33 -8.61 -3.31
N ALA A 280 -9.33 -8.70 -2.42
CA ALA A 280 -9.07 -7.63 -1.45
C ALA A 280 -8.63 -6.33 -2.12
N ASN A 281 -7.90 -6.41 -3.24
CA ASN A 281 -7.45 -5.24 -3.98
C ASN A 281 -8.60 -4.60 -4.76
N TYR A 282 -9.48 -5.40 -5.38
CA TYR A 282 -10.71 -4.90 -5.99
C TYR A 282 -11.62 -4.20 -4.96
N ARG A 283 -11.82 -4.80 -3.78
CA ARG A 283 -12.57 -4.17 -2.68
C ARG A 283 -11.95 -2.84 -2.25
N ALA A 284 -10.64 -2.79 -2.05
CA ALA A 284 -9.94 -1.59 -1.61
C ALA A 284 -10.00 -0.46 -2.64
N ALA A 285 -9.74 -0.77 -3.92
CA ALA A 285 -9.85 0.18 -5.01
C ALA A 285 -11.30 0.68 -5.18
N GLY A 286 -12.28 -0.23 -5.12
CA GLY A 286 -13.69 0.11 -5.23
C GLY A 286 -14.14 1.06 -4.13
N ALA A 287 -13.78 0.77 -2.88
CA ALA A 287 -14.07 1.65 -1.75
C ALA A 287 -13.45 3.04 -1.90
N ALA A 288 -12.21 3.13 -2.42
CA ALA A 288 -11.54 4.41 -2.64
C ALA A 288 -12.14 5.24 -3.80
N LEU A 289 -12.62 4.56 -4.85
CA LEU A 289 -13.17 5.21 -6.05
C LEU A 289 -14.69 5.44 -5.98
N GLY A 290 -15.36 4.92 -4.95
CA GLY A 290 -16.82 4.95 -4.82
C GLY A 290 -17.53 3.99 -5.78
N LEU A 291 -16.91 2.87 -6.13
CA LEU A 291 -17.38 1.90 -7.11
C LEU A 291 -17.48 0.50 -6.49
N ASP A 292 -18.50 -0.28 -6.88
CA ASP A 292 -18.61 -1.69 -6.47
C ASP A 292 -17.75 -2.61 -7.35
N LEU A 293 -16.43 -2.53 -7.20
CA LEU A 293 -15.49 -3.34 -7.97
C LEU A 293 -15.38 -4.80 -7.47
N GLU A 294 -15.86 -5.11 -6.27
CA GLU A 294 -15.96 -6.50 -5.81
C GLU A 294 -17.19 -7.20 -6.43
N GLY A 295 -18.32 -6.51 -6.49
CA GLY A 295 -19.54 -6.97 -7.16
C GLY A 295 -19.41 -6.98 -8.69
N SER A 296 -18.74 -5.98 -9.26
CA SER A 296 -18.55 -5.77 -10.70
C SER A 296 -17.07 -5.55 -11.07
N PRO A 297 -16.21 -6.59 -10.97
CA PRO A 297 -14.77 -6.46 -11.25
C PRO A 297 -14.45 -6.14 -12.72
N GLU A 298 -15.32 -6.48 -13.65
CA GLU A 298 -15.19 -6.16 -15.08
C GLU A 298 -15.08 -4.66 -15.37
N LEU A 299 -15.58 -3.80 -14.47
CA LEU A 299 -15.44 -2.36 -14.59
C LEU A 299 -13.96 -1.93 -14.65
N ALA A 300 -13.06 -2.65 -13.97
CA ALA A 300 -11.63 -2.35 -13.94
C ALA A 300 -10.93 -2.51 -15.30
N ALA A 301 -11.54 -3.21 -16.26
CA ALA A 301 -11.03 -3.33 -17.63
C ALA A 301 -11.34 -2.10 -18.50
N GLY A 302 -12.29 -1.25 -18.10
CA GLY A 302 -12.63 -0.03 -18.83
C GLY A 302 -11.59 1.08 -18.61
N PRO A 303 -11.29 1.92 -19.61
CA PRO A 303 -10.24 2.93 -19.50
C PRO A 303 -10.49 3.94 -18.38
N GLU A 304 -11.73 4.42 -18.22
CA GLU A 304 -12.08 5.39 -17.17
C GLU A 304 -11.75 4.87 -15.76
N VAL A 305 -12.15 3.64 -15.47
CA VAL A 305 -11.96 3.03 -14.15
C VAL A 305 -10.51 2.52 -14.01
N GLY A 306 -9.96 1.90 -15.04
CA GLY A 306 -8.60 1.35 -15.03
C GLY A 306 -7.54 2.42 -14.78
N PHE A 307 -7.62 3.58 -15.42
CA PHE A 307 -6.68 4.68 -15.16
C PHE A 307 -6.87 5.29 -13.76
N ARG A 308 -8.11 5.40 -13.25
CA ARG A 308 -8.36 5.82 -11.87
C ARG A 308 -7.81 4.82 -10.84
N ILE A 309 -7.91 3.52 -11.11
CA ILE A 309 -7.26 2.47 -10.29
C ILE A 309 -5.74 2.64 -10.30
N ALA A 310 -5.14 2.86 -11.47
CA ALA A 310 -3.69 3.03 -11.57
C ALA A 310 -3.20 4.31 -10.89
N GLN A 311 -3.95 5.41 -11.01
CA GLN A 311 -3.68 6.62 -10.26
C GLN A 311 -3.83 6.39 -8.76
N TRP A 312 -4.92 5.77 -8.31
CA TRP A 312 -5.12 5.44 -6.90
C TRP A 312 -3.93 4.65 -6.36
N TYR A 313 -3.54 3.58 -7.05
CA TYR A 313 -2.39 2.75 -6.68
C TYR A 313 -1.08 3.57 -6.59
N TRP A 314 -0.86 4.46 -7.56
CA TRP A 314 0.28 5.36 -7.59
C TRP A 314 0.31 6.31 -6.39
N THR A 315 -0.82 6.94 -6.08
CA THR A 315 -0.89 7.96 -5.03
C THR A 315 -0.79 7.34 -3.63
N ILE A 316 -1.44 6.19 -3.36
CA ILE A 316 -1.41 5.56 -2.03
C ILE A 316 -0.06 4.97 -1.63
N ARG A 317 0.90 4.96 -2.56
CA ARG A 317 2.28 4.52 -2.38
C ARG A 317 3.28 5.68 -2.46
N ASP A 318 2.79 6.91 -2.52
CA ASP A 318 3.56 8.14 -2.70
C ASP A 318 4.65 8.06 -3.79
N ILE A 319 4.27 7.54 -4.96
CA ILE A 319 5.24 7.37 -6.04
C ILE A 319 5.62 8.72 -6.67
N ASN A 320 4.82 9.77 -6.47
CA ASN A 320 5.17 11.14 -6.87
C ASN A 320 6.47 11.61 -6.21
N THR A 321 6.65 11.40 -4.90
CA THR A 321 7.89 11.79 -4.20
C THR A 321 9.12 11.10 -4.80
N LEU A 322 9.00 9.82 -5.17
CA LEU A 322 10.08 9.07 -5.82
C LEU A 322 10.38 9.62 -7.22
N ALA A 323 9.34 9.95 -7.99
CA ALA A 323 9.49 10.54 -9.33
C ALA A 323 10.14 11.93 -9.27
N ASP A 324 9.75 12.78 -8.32
CA ASP A 324 10.32 14.12 -8.14
C ASP A 324 11.79 14.08 -7.70
N ALA A 325 12.16 13.08 -6.91
CA ALA A 325 13.55 12.82 -6.54
C ALA A 325 14.39 12.24 -7.70
N GLY A 326 13.75 11.88 -8.83
CA GLY A 326 14.39 11.19 -9.94
C GLY A 326 14.75 9.72 -9.63
N ASP A 327 14.22 9.15 -8.54
CA ASP A 327 14.47 7.79 -8.11
C ASP A 327 13.60 6.78 -8.88
N PHE A 328 13.92 6.58 -10.15
CA PHE A 328 13.15 5.68 -11.02
C PHE A 328 13.25 4.19 -10.61
N VAL A 329 14.33 3.81 -9.92
CA VAL A 329 14.48 2.47 -9.34
C VAL A 329 13.49 2.30 -8.19
N GLY A 330 13.40 3.29 -7.30
CA GLY A 330 12.38 3.37 -6.26
C GLY A 330 10.97 3.29 -6.82
N VAL A 331 10.67 4.06 -7.88
CA VAL A 331 9.37 4.01 -8.58
C VAL A 331 9.06 2.57 -9.04
N THR A 332 10.03 1.89 -9.66
CA THR A 332 9.85 0.51 -10.15
C THR A 332 9.58 -0.47 -9.00
N ARG A 333 10.32 -0.35 -7.90
CA ARG A 333 10.11 -1.15 -6.69
C ARG A 333 8.73 -0.90 -6.06
N ALA A 334 8.27 0.34 -6.04
CA ALA A 334 6.96 0.70 -5.52
C ALA A 334 5.81 0.14 -6.38
N VAL A 335 5.99 0.07 -7.70
CA VAL A 335 4.99 -0.51 -8.61
C VAL A 335 4.95 -2.03 -8.52
N ASN A 336 6.10 -2.69 -8.68
CA ASN A 336 6.15 -4.13 -8.93
C ASN A 336 6.63 -4.96 -7.72
N GLY A 337 7.03 -4.32 -6.61
CA GLY A 337 7.58 -5.01 -5.43
C GLY A 337 9.04 -5.45 -5.58
N GLY A 338 9.70 -5.05 -6.67
CA GLY A 338 11.09 -5.38 -7.01
C GLY A 338 11.57 -4.63 -8.25
N GLU A 339 12.62 -5.12 -8.91
CA GLU A 339 13.21 -4.48 -10.11
C GLU A 339 12.87 -5.23 -11.41
N HIS A 340 11.80 -6.05 -11.41
CA HIS A 340 11.42 -6.83 -12.58
C HIS A 340 11.12 -5.91 -13.76
N GLY A 341 11.81 -6.15 -14.88
CA GLY A 341 11.65 -5.38 -16.11
C GLY A 341 12.29 -3.98 -16.09
N LEU A 342 13.13 -3.64 -15.10
CA LEU A 342 13.72 -2.30 -14.94
C LEU A 342 14.32 -1.73 -16.24
N ALA A 343 15.14 -2.50 -16.97
CA ALA A 343 15.76 -2.02 -18.21
C ALA A 343 14.73 -1.65 -19.31
N ALA A 344 13.61 -2.36 -19.38
CA ALA A 344 12.52 -2.02 -20.31
C ALA A 344 11.78 -0.77 -19.85
N ARG A 345 11.47 -0.67 -18.55
CA ARG A 345 10.85 0.51 -17.92
C ARG A 345 11.69 1.78 -18.12
N GLU A 346 13.01 1.69 -17.95
CA GLU A 346 13.95 2.80 -18.20
C GLU A 346 13.95 3.25 -19.66
N THR A 347 13.70 2.34 -20.59
CA THR A 347 13.59 2.69 -22.02
C THR A 347 12.34 3.53 -22.27
N TYR A 348 11.19 3.15 -21.69
CA TYR A 348 9.98 3.98 -21.75
C TYR A 348 10.17 5.32 -21.03
N TYR A 349 10.82 5.32 -19.87
CA TYR A 349 11.07 6.53 -19.09
C TYR A 349 11.93 7.52 -19.86
N ARG A 350 13.01 7.06 -20.50
CA ARG A 350 13.85 7.91 -21.36
C ARG A 350 13.08 8.49 -22.54
N ARG A 351 12.20 7.72 -23.19
CA ARG A 351 11.33 8.23 -24.26
C ARG A 351 10.39 9.30 -23.73
N ALA A 352 9.75 9.04 -22.59
CA ALA A 352 8.80 9.97 -22.00
C ALA A 352 9.45 11.29 -21.58
N LEU A 353 10.62 11.24 -20.92
CA LEU A 353 11.38 12.45 -20.61
C LEU A 353 11.76 13.25 -21.87
N ALA A 354 12.09 12.58 -22.98
CA ALA A 354 12.47 13.26 -24.21
C ALA A 354 11.31 13.99 -24.91
N VAL A 355 10.06 13.58 -24.69
CA VAL A 355 8.88 14.13 -25.39
C VAL A 355 7.99 15.01 -24.50
N LEU A 356 8.18 14.97 -23.19
CA LEU A 356 7.42 15.77 -22.21
C LEU A 356 8.22 16.96 -21.65
N ALA A 357 9.51 17.08 -21.98
CA ALA A 357 10.39 18.16 -21.53
C ALA A 357 10.18 19.50 -22.25
#